data_AF-A0A5N6L8A0-F1
#
_entry.id   AF-A0A5N6L8A0-F1
#
_cell.length_a   1.000
_cell.length_b   1.000
_cell.length_c   1.000
_cell.angle_alpha   90.00
_cell.angle_beta   90.00
_cell.angle_gamma   90.00
#
_symmetry.space_group_name_H-M   'P 1'
#
loop_
_entity.id
_entity.type
_entity.pdbx_description
1 polymer ?
#
loop_
_entity_poly.entity_id
_entity_poly.type
_entity_poly.pdbx_seq_one_letter_code
_entity_poly.pdbx_strand_id
1 'polypeptide(L)'
;MRHMEMYMGNHIRSWYCGFPKDEESKKAKCNLLRKKYACKMITSDINKHKEMVLQEAIELDDSTDNRIKAAPGSPEKVSPDIIGGVGHLVHPSFEM
;
A
#
# COMPACT_ATOMS: atom_id res chain seq x y z
N MET A 1 2.86 -15.16 35.95
CA MET A 1 3.76 -14.13 35.38
C MET A 1 5.15 -14.73 35.26
N ARG A 2 5.90 -14.45 34.19
CA ARG A 2 7.29 -14.92 34.06
C ARG A 2 8.21 -13.92 34.76
N HIS A 3 9.08 -14.40 35.66
CA HIS A 3 10.09 -13.58 36.32
C HIS A 3 11.14 -13.11 35.31
N MET A 4 11.38 -11.81 35.26
CA MET A 4 12.37 -11.16 34.38
C MET A 4 13.82 -11.40 34.82
N GLU A 5 14.03 -11.90 36.03
CA GLU A 5 15.34 -12.12 36.64
C GLU A 5 16.19 -13.15 35.90
N MET A 6 15.54 -14.07 35.18
CA MET A 6 16.20 -15.11 34.36
C MET A 6 16.19 -14.77 32.86
N TYR A 7 15.66 -13.60 32.47
CA TYR A 7 15.61 -13.19 31.08
C TYR A 7 17.00 -12.72 30.63
N MET A 8 17.82 -13.65 30.17
CA MET A 8 19.19 -13.41 29.70
C MET A 8 19.27 -12.69 28.34
N GLY A 9 18.18 -12.05 27.89
CA GLY A 9 18.06 -11.49 26.55
C GLY A 9 18.07 -12.61 25.51
N ASN A 10 17.00 -12.73 24.72
CA ASN A 10 17.06 -13.64 23.58
C ASN A 10 18.16 -13.12 22.63
N HIS A 11 19.28 -13.86 22.48
CA HIS A 11 20.35 -13.56 21.52
C HIS A 11 19.74 -13.30 20.15
N ILE A 12 19.59 -12.03 19.77
CA ILE A 12 19.04 -11.48 18.52
C ILE A 12 18.26 -12.54 17.72
N ARG A 13 17.22 -13.13 18.33
CA ARG A 13 16.30 -13.95 17.55
C ARG A 13 15.52 -12.94 16.75
N SER A 14 15.81 -12.86 15.45
CA SER A 14 15.04 -12.07 14.51
C SER A 14 13.56 -12.42 14.74
N TRP A 15 12.85 -11.52 15.41
CA TRP A 15 11.43 -11.71 15.67
C TRP A 15 10.74 -11.75 14.32
N TYR A 16 10.00 -12.83 14.06
CA TYR A 16 9.18 -12.91 12.85
C TYR A 16 8.05 -11.89 12.96
N CYS A 17 8.32 -10.68 12.49
CA CYS A 17 7.42 -9.53 12.57
C CYS A 17 6.47 -9.45 11.37
N GLY A 18 6.38 -10.50 10.54
CA GLY A 18 5.55 -10.52 9.33
C GLY A 18 6.04 -9.59 8.21
N PHE A 19 7.26 -9.07 8.31
CA PHE A 19 7.92 -8.30 7.26
C PHE A 19 8.83 -9.20 6.41
N PRO A 20 9.02 -8.86 5.12
CA PRO A 20 10.08 -9.47 4.31
C PRO A 20 11.44 -9.30 4.99
N LYS A 21 12.32 -10.30 4.82
CA LYS A 21 13.72 -10.21 5.28
C LYS A 21 14.53 -9.20 4.49
N ASP A 22 14.15 -9.00 3.23
CA ASP A 22 14.76 -8.01 2.34
C ASP A 22 14.43 -6.58 2.80
N GLU A 23 15.47 -5.75 2.97
CA GLU A 23 15.33 -4.40 3.53
C GLU A 23 14.60 -3.45 2.57
N GLU A 24 14.76 -3.60 1.25
CA GLU A 24 14.05 -2.78 0.27
C GLU A 24 12.55 -3.09 0.28
N SER A 25 12.19 -4.37 0.23
CA SER A 25 10.83 -4.86 0.32
C SER A 25 10.16 -4.47 1.64
N LYS A 26 10.90 -4.51 2.74
CA LYS A 26 10.45 -4.06 4.06
C LYS A 26 10.21 -2.55 4.06
N LYS A 27 11.12 -1.75 3.51
CA LYS A 27 10.94 -0.30 3.37
C LYS A 27 9.71 0.04 2.52
N ALA A 28 9.53 -0.64 1.39
CA ALA A 28 8.36 -0.49 0.53
C ALA A 28 7.06 -0.82 1.27
N LYS A 29 7.01 -1.96 1.97
CA LYS A 29 5.84 -2.37 2.78
C LYS A 29 5.56 -1.37 3.90
N CYS A 30 6.58 -0.91 4.61
CA CYS A 30 6.44 0.12 5.64
C CYS A 30 5.90 1.44 5.05
N ASN A 31 6.39 1.86 3.89
CA ASN A 31 5.91 3.07 3.22
C ASN A 31 4.45 2.94 2.78
N LEU A 32 4.07 1.77 2.24
CA LEU A 32 2.68 1.48 1.90
C LEU A 32 1.77 1.56 3.14
N LEU A 33 2.18 0.92 4.24
CA LEU A 33 1.43 0.96 5.50
C LEU A 33 1.32 2.38 6.04
N ARG A 34 2.42 3.15 6.05
CA ARG A 34 2.41 4.55 6.49
C ARG A 34 1.43 5.38 5.68
N LYS A 35 1.45 5.28 4.34
CA LYS A 35 0.49 5.98 3.47
C LYS A 35 -0.94 5.57 3.81
N LYS A 36 -1.22 4.27 3.89
CA LYS A 36 -2.55 3.73 4.20
C LYS A 36 -3.11 4.26 5.53
N TYR A 37 -2.31 4.22 6.59
CA TYR A 37 -2.76 4.67 7.91
C TYR A 37 -2.82 6.20 8.01
N ALA A 38 -1.88 6.93 7.39
CA ALA A 38 -1.93 8.38 7.32
C ALA A 38 -3.20 8.86 6.61
N CYS A 39 -3.52 8.30 5.44
CA CYS A 39 -4.77 8.59 4.75
C CYS A 39 -5.98 8.32 5.66
N LYS A 40 -6.04 7.15 6.32
CA LYS A 40 -7.14 6.82 7.24
C LYS A 40 -7.26 7.81 8.41
N MET A 41 -6.14 8.27 8.98
CA MET A 41 -6.14 9.25 10.06
C MET A 41 -6.64 10.62 9.58
N ILE A 42 -6.12 11.08 8.44
CA ILE A 42 -6.46 12.37 7.84
C ILE A 42 -7.94 12.40 7.42
N THR A 43 -8.47 11.32 6.86
CA THR A 43 -9.88 11.23 6.43
C THR A 43 -10.83 10.76 7.53
N SER A 44 -10.37 10.57 8.76
CA SER A 44 -11.22 10.10 9.86
C SER A 44 -12.15 11.22 10.34
N ASP A 45 -13.34 10.85 10.81
CA ASP A 45 -14.34 11.81 11.32
C ASP A 45 -13.89 12.52 12.62
N ILE A 46 -12.85 11.99 13.27
CA ILE A 46 -12.22 12.60 14.45
C ILE A 46 -11.36 13.80 14.03
N ASN A 47 -10.84 13.81 12.80
CA ASN A 47 -10.05 14.91 12.29
C ASN A 47 -10.95 16.11 11.98
N LYS A 48 -10.81 17.18 12.78
CA LYS A 48 -11.56 18.44 12.62
C LYS A 48 -11.31 19.15 11.29
N HIS A 49 -10.21 18.83 10.62
CA HIS A 49 -9.82 19.44 9.35
C HIS A 49 -10.08 18.52 8.15
N LYS A 50 -10.79 17.41 8.34
CA LYS A 50 -11.07 16.42 7.29
C LYS A 50 -11.62 17.06 6.02
N GLU A 51 -12.63 17.92 6.16
CA GLU A 51 -13.32 18.54 5.03
C GLU A 51 -12.40 19.48 4.25
N MET A 52 -11.58 20.27 4.96
CA MET A 52 -10.59 21.16 4.33
C MET A 52 -9.58 20.36 3.50
N VAL A 53 -9.05 19.27 4.07
CA VAL A 53 -8.04 18.45 3.39
C VAL A 53 -8.64 17.73 2.18
N LEU A 54 -9.90 17.29 2.25
CA LEU A 54 -10.59 16.69 1.12
C LEU A 54 -10.84 17.72 0.01
N GLN A 55 -11.24 18.94 0.37
CA GLN A 55 -11.46 20.01 -0.59
C GLN A 55 -10.16 20.40 -1.32
N GLU A 56 -9.06 20.55 -0.58
CA GLU A 56 -7.74 20.83 -1.16
C GLU A 56 -7.28 19.70 -2.08
N ALA A 57 -7.55 18.44 -1.72
CA ALA A 57 -7.21 17.31 -2.58
C ALA A 57 -7.99 17.33 -3.90
N ILE A 58 -9.29 17.67 -3.87
CA ILE A 58 -10.13 17.82 -5.08
C ILE A 58 -9.57 18.93 -5.99
N GLU A 59 -9.26 20.09 -5.41
CA GLU A 59 -8.72 21.23 -6.18
C GLU A 59 -7.37 20.91 -6.85
N LEU A 60 -6.52 20.12 -6.18
CA LEU A 60 -5.27 19.65 -6.76
C LEU A 60 -5.50 18.67 -7.91
N ASP A 61 -6.42 17.72 -7.76
CA ASP A 61 -6.76 16.76 -8.81
C ASP A 61 -7.31 17.49 -10.06
N ASP A 62 -8.24 18.45 -9.86
CA ASP A 62 -8.81 19.26 -10.95
C ASP A 62 -7.74 20.13 -11.66
N SER A 63 -6.78 20.68 -10.90
CA SER A 63 -5.65 21.44 -11.46
C SER A 63 -4.73 20.57 -12.33
N THR A 64 -4.55 19.30 -11.96
CA THR A 64 -3.74 18.37 -12.76
C THR A 64 -4.43 17.95 -14.07
N ASP A 65 -5.75 17.78 -14.10
CA ASP A 65 -6.50 17.44 -15.31
C ASP A 65 -6.49 18.58 -16.35
N ASN A 66 -6.59 19.83 -15.89
CA ASN A 66 -6.48 21.00 -16.78
C ASN A 66 -5.09 21.16 -17.42
N ARG A 67 -4.04 20.64 -16.78
CA ARG A 67 -2.67 20.66 -17.33
C ARG A 67 -2.45 19.61 -18.43
N ILE A 68 -3.21 18.51 -18.40
CA ILE A 68 -3.16 17.46 -19.44
C ILE A 68 -3.83 17.94 -20.73
N LYS A 69 -4.91 18.73 -20.63
CA LYS A 69 -5.64 19.27 -21.80
C LYS A 69 -4.89 20.38 -22.55
N ALA A 70 -3.85 20.97 -21.95
CA ALA A 70 -3.07 22.06 -22.53
C ALA A 70 -1.87 21.61 -23.40
N ALA A 71 -1.63 20.31 -23.55
CA ALA A 71 -0.56 19.79 -24.40
C ALA A 71 -1.11 19.40 -25.80
N PRO A 72 -0.75 20.10 -26.88
CA PRO A 72 -1.12 19.66 -28.22
C PRO A 72 -0.24 18.48 -28.67
N GLY A 73 -0.85 17.30 -28.75
CA GLY A 73 -0.48 16.23 -29.69
C GLY A 73 0.59 15.22 -29.22
N SER A 74 0.14 14.03 -28.81
CA SER A 74 0.73 12.72 -29.17
C SER A 74 -0.16 11.58 -28.67
N PRO A 75 -0.17 10.41 -29.34
CA PRO A 75 -1.36 9.57 -29.45
C PRO A 75 -1.66 8.76 -28.20
N GLU A 76 -2.97 8.67 -27.94
CA GLU A 76 -3.65 7.77 -27.04
C GLU A 76 -3.08 6.33 -27.12
N LYS A 77 -2.33 5.92 -26.10
CA LYS A 77 -2.09 4.49 -25.87
C LYS A 77 -3.27 3.94 -25.08
N VAL A 78 -4.26 3.47 -25.82
CA VAL A 78 -5.32 2.59 -25.30
C VAL A 78 -4.64 1.40 -24.64
N SER A 79 -4.63 1.35 -23.31
CA SER A 79 -4.27 0.13 -22.59
C SER A 79 -5.52 -0.75 -22.54
N PRO A 80 -5.48 -1.99 -23.05
CA PRO A 80 -6.65 -2.84 -23.04
C PRO A 80 -7.01 -3.24 -21.61
N ASP A 81 -8.28 -3.04 -21.28
CA ASP A 81 -8.97 -3.71 -20.19
C ASP A 81 -8.66 -5.21 -20.19
N ILE A 82 -8.18 -5.74 -19.07
CA ILE A 82 -8.44 -7.14 -18.73
C ILE A 82 -9.04 -7.20 -17.33
N ILE A 83 -10.36 -7.04 -17.33
CA ILE A 83 -11.25 -7.68 -16.37
C ILE A 83 -11.30 -9.17 -16.73
N GLY A 84 -11.09 -10.05 -15.75
CA GLY A 84 -11.63 -11.41 -15.77
C GLY A 84 -10.61 -12.54 -15.79
N GLY A 85 -10.68 -13.40 -14.78
CA GLY A 85 -10.10 -14.74 -14.83
C GLY A 85 -9.45 -15.21 -13.53
N VAL A 86 -10.27 -15.56 -12.53
CA VAL A 86 -9.84 -16.51 -11.48
C VAL A 86 -9.73 -17.88 -12.15
N GLY A 87 -8.60 -18.14 -12.78
CA GLY A 87 -8.25 -19.44 -13.34
C GLY A 87 -7.73 -20.35 -12.23
N HIS A 88 -8.53 -21.36 -11.90
CA HIS A 88 -8.15 -22.55 -11.16
C HIS A 88 -6.81 -23.10 -11.69
N LEU A 89 -5.74 -23.06 -10.89
CA LEU A 89 -4.54 -23.84 -11.16
C LEU A 89 -4.80 -25.25 -10.66
N VAL A 90 -5.15 -26.08 -11.63
CA VAL A 90 -5.32 -27.53 -11.54
C VAL A 90 -4.03 -28.16 -11.03
N HIS A 91 -4.16 -28.95 -9.96
CA HIS A 91 -3.16 -29.88 -9.45
C HIS A 91 -2.87 -30.95 -10.53
N PRO A 92 -1.63 -31.18 -10.98
CA PRO A 92 -1.33 -32.39 -11.71
C PRO A 92 -1.27 -33.55 -10.73
N SER A 93 -1.99 -34.60 -11.08
CA SER A 93 -2.12 -35.85 -10.37
C SER A 93 -0.80 -36.59 -10.20
N PHE A 94 -0.76 -37.30 -9.09
CA PHE A 94 -0.09 -38.58 -8.89
C PHE A 94 -0.28 -39.50 -10.11
N GLU A 95 0.80 -40.08 -10.67
CA GLU A 95 0.81 -41.42 -11.26
C GLU A 95 2.25 -41.92 -11.54
N MET A 96 2.54 -43.10 -10.97
CA MET A 96 3.68 -44.05 -11.11
C MET A 96 5.08 -43.66 -10.63
#